data_AF-A0A534JRR1-F1
#
_entry.id   AF-A0A534JRR1-F1
#
_cell.length_a   1.000
_cell.length_b   1.000
_cell.length_c   1.000
_cell.angle_alpha   90.00
_cell.angle_beta   90.00
_cell.angle_gamma   90.00
#
_symmetry.space_group_name_H-M   'P 1'
#
loop_
_entity.id
_entity.type
_entity.pdbx_description
1 polymer ?
#
loop_
_entity_poly.entity_id
_entity_poly.type
_entity_poly.pdbx_seq_one_letter_code
_entity_poly.pdbx_strand_id
1 'polypeptide(L)'
;MKRLRRIREDESGVASTVGTIMALLVFLTFISLIVNQYVPVWMKDSEASHMGGAFGQFGTFKGSIDLQILAAQMAQDAGVDYIPITSFTPVTLGVDGVPIFTSPTTGLLTSLSTKGTFTTQLTYSIRGRATQVRESSTGEIVLDVFNRYYLHQAIVYENGGVLRAQNDGQSMRADPTFGVSVVNDTLRIAMTHVGLFGNGSVEGSSTEGIHSKLIGVDRQEYTQVLSDVWINGTTPYGVAWVSFFNRTLADAFKIDSGVFVGGCPTYCFSPSYFGTRIQTLSIVTPYYTLTADWKDPKRAYDIVVQIHNDPNNSIPLVMPITKVQVQHAFVNIAIAERGTEVSI
;
A
#
# COMPACT_ATOMS: atom_id res chain seq x y z
N MET A 1 18.04 36.75 -83.75
CA MET A 1 19.17 36.52 -82.81
C MET A 1 18.64 36.60 -81.37
N LYS A 2 18.47 35.48 -80.67
CA LYS A 2 17.99 35.45 -79.27
C LYS A 2 19.17 35.70 -78.33
N ARG A 3 19.11 36.78 -77.54
CA ARG A 3 20.10 37.10 -76.50
C ARG A 3 19.84 36.23 -75.27
N LEU A 4 20.70 35.25 -75.01
CA LEU A 4 20.72 34.49 -73.76
C LEU A 4 21.08 35.46 -72.62
N ARG A 5 20.16 35.68 -71.68
CA ARG A 5 20.43 36.37 -70.41
C ARG A 5 21.37 35.49 -69.59
N ARG A 6 22.61 35.93 -69.37
CA ARG A 6 23.50 35.33 -68.35
C ARG A 6 22.90 35.62 -66.98
N ILE A 7 22.47 34.57 -66.30
CA ILE A 7 22.15 34.59 -64.87
C ILE A 7 23.47 34.90 -64.15
N ARG A 8 23.48 35.97 -63.37
CA ARG A 8 24.63 36.41 -62.59
C ARG A 8 24.62 35.62 -61.28
N GLU A 9 25.68 34.86 -61.02
CA GLU A 9 25.86 34.15 -59.75
C GLU A 9 26.04 35.20 -58.63
N ASP A 10 25.14 35.18 -57.64
CA ASP A 10 25.16 36.08 -56.49
C ASP A 10 25.74 35.34 -55.29
N GLU A 11 27.07 35.32 -55.21
CA GLU A 11 27.83 34.68 -54.12
C GLU A 11 27.44 35.21 -52.73
N SER A 12 26.93 36.44 -52.65
CA SER A 12 26.46 37.05 -51.40
C SER A 12 25.15 36.42 -50.90
N GLY A 13 24.24 36.07 -51.81
CA GLY A 13 23.02 35.34 -51.51
C GLY A 13 23.28 33.90 -51.07
N VAL A 14 24.26 33.25 -51.71
CA VAL A 14 24.70 31.89 -51.35
C VAL A 14 25.34 31.89 -49.95
N ALA A 15 26.22 32.84 -49.65
CA ALA A 15 26.85 32.94 -48.33
C ALA A 15 25.84 33.18 -47.20
N SER A 16 24.83 34.05 -47.41
CA SER A 16 23.76 34.28 -46.43
C SER A 16 22.91 33.03 -46.19
N THR A 17 22.54 32.33 -47.27
CA THR A 17 21.75 31.08 -47.18
C THR A 17 22.54 29.97 -46.47
N VAL A 18 23.83 29.84 -46.74
CA VAL A 18 24.70 28.86 -46.06
C VAL A 18 24.85 29.23 -44.57
N GLY A 19 24.99 30.51 -44.25
CA GLY A 19 25.04 31.00 -42.87
C GLY A 19 23.76 30.68 -42.09
N THR A 20 22.58 30.91 -42.68
CA THR A 20 21.30 30.59 -42.03
C THR A 20 21.08 29.09 -41.87
N ILE A 21 21.45 28.28 -42.86
CA ILE A 21 21.38 26.81 -42.76
C ILE A 21 22.31 26.31 -41.64
N MET A 22 23.56 26.80 -41.57
CA MET A 22 24.47 26.42 -40.48
C MET A 22 23.93 26.82 -39.11
N ALA A 23 23.39 28.04 -38.97
CA ALA A 23 22.80 28.49 -37.71
C ALA A 23 21.60 27.62 -37.29
N LEU A 24 20.73 27.25 -38.24
CA LEU A 24 19.61 26.35 -37.99
C LEU A 24 20.07 24.95 -37.59
N LEU A 25 21.11 24.41 -38.25
CA LEU A 25 21.67 23.11 -37.88
C LEU A 25 22.22 23.11 -36.47
N VAL A 26 23.00 24.14 -36.10
CA VAL A 26 23.52 24.27 -34.74
C VAL A 26 22.36 24.38 -33.74
N PHE A 27 21.35 25.19 -34.01
CA PHE A 27 20.17 25.32 -33.16
C PHE A 27 19.42 23.99 -32.99
N LEU A 28 19.21 23.25 -34.09
CA LEU A 28 18.56 21.94 -34.06
C LEU A 28 19.40 20.90 -33.29
N THR A 29 20.73 20.95 -33.38
CA THR A 29 21.58 20.06 -32.59
C THR A 29 21.48 20.33 -31.09
N PHE A 30 21.39 21.61 -30.68
CA PHE A 30 21.16 21.95 -29.28
C PHE A 30 19.77 21.51 -28.80
N ILE A 31 18.71 21.73 -29.59
CA ILE A 31 17.37 21.23 -29.25
C ILE A 31 17.39 19.71 -29.13
N SER A 32 18.05 19.00 -30.05
CA SER A 32 18.14 17.55 -30.00
C SER A 32 18.85 17.05 -28.73
N LEU A 33 19.91 17.73 -28.30
CA LEU A 33 20.60 17.40 -27.04
C LEU A 33 19.67 17.61 -25.85
N ILE A 34 18.93 18.72 -25.79
CA ILE A 34 17.98 18.99 -24.71
C ILE A 34 16.89 17.91 -24.64
N VAL A 35 16.24 17.59 -25.77
CA VAL A 35 15.12 16.63 -25.81
C VAL A 35 15.57 15.20 -25.50
N ASN A 36 16.77 14.81 -25.95
CA ASN A 36 17.23 13.43 -25.79
C ASN A 36 17.99 13.18 -24.49
N GLN A 37 18.65 14.19 -23.93
CA GLN A 37 19.51 14.02 -22.75
C GLN A 37 18.95 14.69 -21.49
N TYR A 38 18.50 15.94 -21.58
CA TYR A 38 18.09 16.70 -20.41
C TYR A 38 16.66 16.38 -19.97
N VAL A 39 15.73 16.36 -20.92
CA VAL A 39 14.31 16.16 -20.63
C VAL A 39 14.04 14.81 -19.95
N PRO A 40 14.61 13.67 -20.39
CA PRO A 40 14.39 12.39 -19.71
C PRO A 40 14.92 12.36 -18.27
N VAL A 41 16.08 12.99 -18.02
CA VAL A 41 16.68 13.05 -16.68
C VAL A 41 15.82 13.90 -15.75
N TRP A 42 15.39 15.07 -16.22
CA TRP A 42 14.51 15.94 -15.46
C TRP A 42 13.16 15.27 -15.16
N MET A 43 12.56 14.59 -16.14
CA MET A 43 11.33 13.85 -15.95
C MET A 43 11.50 12.70 -14.95
N LYS A 44 12.61 11.95 -15.02
CA LYS A 44 12.90 10.87 -14.07
C LYS A 44 12.95 11.37 -12.63
N ASP A 45 13.62 12.50 -12.40
CA ASP A 45 13.72 13.10 -11.06
C ASP A 45 12.36 13.63 -10.58
N SER A 46 11.57 14.20 -11.49
CA SER A 46 10.21 14.68 -11.20
C SER A 46 9.27 13.52 -10.83
N GLU A 47 9.27 12.43 -11.61
CA GLU A 47 8.50 11.21 -11.32
C GLU A 47 8.94 10.54 -10.01
N ALA A 48 10.25 10.49 -9.72
CA ALA A 48 10.76 9.96 -8.46
C ALA A 48 10.33 10.82 -7.25
N SER A 49 10.42 12.15 -7.38
CA SER A 49 9.99 13.09 -6.34
C SER A 49 8.48 13.01 -6.11
N HIS A 50 7.69 12.87 -7.18
CA HIS A 50 6.25 12.66 -7.12
C HIS A 50 5.87 11.43 -6.31
N MET A 51 6.49 10.28 -6.60
CA MET A 51 6.21 9.06 -5.82
C MET A 51 6.54 9.22 -4.33
N GLY A 52 7.58 9.99 -3.98
CA GLY A 52 7.90 10.34 -2.60
C GLY A 52 6.83 11.22 -1.94
N GLY A 53 6.34 12.23 -2.66
CA GLY A 53 5.25 13.10 -2.22
C GLY A 53 3.92 12.37 -2.05
N ALA A 54 3.51 11.58 -3.06
CA ALA A 54 2.31 10.76 -3.03
C ALA A 54 2.32 9.76 -1.87
N PHE A 55 3.48 9.19 -1.56
CA PHE A 55 3.62 8.33 -0.39
C PHE A 55 3.36 9.09 0.92
N GLY A 56 3.91 10.29 1.07
CA GLY A 56 3.64 11.16 2.23
C GLY A 56 2.16 11.55 2.36
N GLN A 57 1.48 11.75 1.23
CA GLN A 57 0.03 12.02 1.18
C GLN A 57 -0.78 10.82 1.70
N PHE A 58 -0.44 9.59 1.31
CA PHE A 58 -1.05 8.37 1.88
C PHE A 58 -0.73 8.18 3.37
N GLY A 59 0.46 8.58 3.83
CA GLY A 59 0.78 8.63 5.26
C GLY A 59 -0.11 9.60 6.03
N THR A 60 -0.39 10.77 5.45
CA THR A 60 -1.32 11.76 6.01
C THR A 60 -2.76 11.23 6.04
N PHE A 61 -3.18 10.56 4.97
CA PHE A 61 -4.48 9.90 4.88
C PHE A 61 -4.66 8.86 6.00
N LYS A 62 -3.67 7.97 6.16
CA LYS A 62 -3.65 6.99 7.25
C LYS A 62 -3.76 7.68 8.61
N GLY A 63 -2.93 8.70 8.86
CA GLY A 63 -2.95 9.44 10.12
C GLY A 63 -4.30 10.09 10.41
N SER A 64 -4.99 10.60 9.39
CA SER A 64 -6.35 11.14 9.53
C SER A 64 -7.37 10.09 9.97
N ILE A 65 -7.33 8.89 9.35
CA ILE A 65 -8.18 7.77 9.76
C ILE A 65 -7.87 7.34 11.19
N ASP A 66 -6.59 7.17 11.53
CA ASP A 66 -6.17 6.74 12.86
C ASP A 66 -6.61 7.74 13.95
N LEU A 67 -6.54 9.06 13.66
CA LEU A 67 -7.05 10.10 14.57
C LEU A 67 -8.57 10.07 14.72
N GLN A 68 -9.31 9.81 13.63
CA GLN A 68 -10.77 9.63 13.72
C GLN A 68 -11.11 8.39 14.55
N ILE A 69 -10.39 7.27 14.36
CA ILE A 69 -10.58 6.04 15.14
C ILE A 69 -10.34 6.30 16.62
N LEU A 70 -9.25 7.01 16.94
CA LEU A 70 -8.93 7.40 18.30
C LEU A 70 -10.02 8.30 18.90
N ALA A 71 -10.49 9.31 18.17
CA ALA A 71 -11.55 10.21 18.63
C ALA A 71 -12.86 9.46 18.90
N ALA A 72 -13.26 8.55 18.02
CA ALA A 72 -14.44 7.71 18.20
C ALA A 72 -14.30 6.79 19.41
N GLN A 73 -13.12 6.22 19.61
CA GLN A 73 -12.84 5.37 20.76
C GLN A 73 -12.88 6.16 22.07
N MET A 74 -12.31 7.36 22.11
CA MET A 74 -12.38 8.23 23.30
C MET A 74 -13.83 8.63 23.63
N ALA A 75 -14.65 8.89 22.62
CA ALA A 75 -16.08 9.15 22.81
C ALA A 75 -16.80 7.93 23.39
N GLN A 76 -16.52 6.72 22.87
CA GLN A 76 -17.06 5.46 23.37
C GLN A 76 -16.64 5.20 24.82
N ASP A 77 -15.36 5.42 25.16
CA ASP A 77 -14.83 5.22 26.51
C ASP A 77 -15.42 6.24 27.51
N ALA A 78 -15.73 7.45 27.07
CA ALA A 78 -16.39 8.49 27.87
C ALA A 78 -17.93 8.34 27.94
N GLY A 79 -18.51 7.38 27.20
CA GLY A 79 -19.96 7.17 27.13
C GLY A 79 -20.73 8.31 26.47
N VAL A 80 -20.08 9.04 25.55
CA VAL A 80 -20.70 10.14 24.79
C VAL A 80 -20.83 9.77 23.32
N ASP A 81 -21.80 10.37 22.63
CA ASP A 81 -21.99 10.14 21.21
C ASP A 81 -20.80 10.69 20.39
N TYR A 82 -20.26 9.83 19.53
CA TYR A 82 -19.27 10.26 18.54
C TYR A 82 -19.97 11.01 17.40
N ILE A 83 -19.48 12.20 17.08
CA ILE A 83 -19.96 13.00 15.94
C ILE A 83 -18.97 12.83 14.79
N PRO A 84 -19.33 12.11 13.71
CA PRO A 84 -18.45 11.90 12.57
C PRO A 84 -18.03 13.21 11.89
N ILE A 85 -16.73 13.35 11.65
CA ILE A 85 -16.18 14.43 10.83
C ILE A 85 -15.70 13.89 9.49
N THR A 86 -15.86 14.68 8.44
CA THR A 86 -15.29 14.39 7.13
C THR A 86 -13.91 15.01 7.03
N SER A 87 -12.89 14.19 6.78
CA SER A 87 -11.54 14.64 6.49
C SER A 87 -11.27 14.59 4.99
N PHE A 88 -10.49 15.56 4.50
CA PHE A 88 -10.03 15.65 3.12
C PHE A 88 -8.52 15.48 3.08
N THR A 89 -8.03 14.48 2.33
CA THR A 89 -6.60 14.32 2.07
C THR A 89 -6.31 14.55 0.58
N PRO A 90 -5.53 15.57 0.21
CA PRO A 90 -5.13 15.78 -1.17
C PRO A 90 -4.10 14.72 -1.58
N VAL A 91 -4.31 14.13 -2.76
CA VAL A 91 -3.42 13.17 -3.40
C VAL A 91 -3.13 13.64 -4.82
N THR A 92 -1.87 13.89 -5.12
CA THR A 92 -1.43 14.23 -6.47
C THR A 92 -1.36 12.93 -7.27
N LEU A 93 -2.04 12.88 -8.41
CA LEU A 93 -2.16 11.66 -9.19
C LEU A 93 -0.92 11.39 -10.04
N GLY A 94 -0.37 12.44 -10.65
CA GLY A 94 0.71 12.31 -11.62
C GLY A 94 1.61 13.53 -11.67
N VAL A 95 2.42 13.59 -12.73
CA VAL A 95 3.39 14.65 -12.96
C VAL A 95 3.09 15.32 -14.28
N ASP A 96 3.07 16.64 -14.28
CA ASP A 96 2.93 17.42 -15.51
C ASP A 96 4.17 17.27 -16.40
N GLY A 97 3.94 17.19 -17.71
CA GLY A 97 5.02 17.13 -18.69
C GLY A 97 5.69 18.49 -18.89
N VAL A 98 6.82 18.52 -19.59
CA VAL A 98 7.39 19.78 -20.08
C VAL A 98 6.61 20.18 -21.35
N PRO A 99 5.95 21.34 -21.39
CA PRO A 99 5.28 21.81 -22.60
C PRO A 99 6.20 21.72 -23.81
N ILE A 100 5.66 21.26 -24.94
CA ILE A 100 6.36 21.07 -26.24
C ILE A 100 7.32 19.86 -26.27
N PHE A 101 7.81 19.37 -25.14
CA PHE A 101 8.84 18.31 -25.12
C PHE A 101 8.35 16.95 -24.59
N THR A 102 7.42 16.92 -23.62
CA THR A 102 6.82 15.69 -23.10
C THR A 102 5.36 15.87 -22.71
N SER A 103 4.57 14.81 -22.89
CA SER A 103 3.23 14.75 -22.29
C SER A 103 3.30 14.37 -20.80
N PRO A 104 2.30 14.75 -19.99
CA PRO A 104 2.21 14.37 -18.58
C PRO A 104 2.25 12.86 -18.35
N THR A 105 2.73 12.50 -17.16
CA THR A 105 2.63 11.15 -16.60
C THR A 105 1.39 11.12 -15.72
N THR A 106 0.38 10.36 -16.12
CA THR A 106 -0.89 10.25 -15.38
C THR A 106 -0.83 9.12 -14.36
N GLY A 107 -1.59 9.29 -13.29
CA GLY A 107 -1.89 8.24 -12.33
C GLY A 107 -3.39 7.98 -12.24
N LEU A 108 -3.73 6.77 -11.80
CA LEU A 108 -5.08 6.31 -11.55
C LEU A 108 -5.25 6.08 -10.05
N LEU A 109 -6.12 6.87 -9.42
CA LEU A 109 -6.51 6.66 -8.03
C LEU A 109 -7.86 5.96 -8.01
N THR A 110 -7.94 4.81 -7.35
CA THR A 110 -9.15 3.99 -7.28
C THR A 110 -9.42 3.54 -5.84
N SER A 111 -10.68 3.64 -5.41
CA SER A 111 -11.19 3.05 -4.17
C SER A 111 -12.02 1.81 -4.50
N LEU A 112 -11.65 0.67 -3.93
CA LEU A 112 -12.27 -0.63 -4.17
C LEU A 112 -12.73 -1.25 -2.84
N SER A 113 -13.99 -1.08 -2.49
CA SER A 113 -14.59 -1.61 -1.25
C SER A 113 -14.64 -3.13 -1.13
N THR A 114 -14.48 -3.87 -2.24
CA THR A 114 -14.61 -5.34 -2.29
C THR A 114 -13.28 -6.09 -2.31
N LYS A 115 -12.16 -5.36 -2.30
CA LYS A 115 -10.79 -5.92 -2.34
C LYS A 115 -10.14 -5.82 -0.96
N GLY A 116 -8.93 -6.35 -0.81
CA GLY A 116 -8.17 -6.30 0.44
C GLY A 116 -8.91 -6.87 1.65
N THR A 117 -9.51 -8.05 1.49
CA THR A 117 -10.28 -8.68 2.57
C THR A 117 -9.35 -9.22 3.64
N PHE A 118 -9.59 -8.83 4.90
CA PHE A 118 -8.96 -9.44 6.07
C PHE A 118 -10.03 -10.00 6.99
N THR A 119 -9.77 -11.13 7.63
CA THR A 119 -10.69 -11.79 8.55
C THR A 119 -9.93 -12.37 9.72
N THR A 120 -10.34 -12.02 10.94
CA THR A 120 -9.83 -12.61 12.17
C THR A 120 -10.82 -13.59 12.75
N GLN A 121 -10.33 -14.78 13.11
CA GLN A 121 -11.14 -15.87 13.64
C GLN A 121 -10.49 -16.45 14.89
N LEU A 122 -11.30 -16.65 15.93
CA LEU A 122 -10.90 -17.30 17.17
C LEU A 122 -12.12 -17.92 17.85
N THR A 123 -11.89 -18.79 18.81
CA THR A 123 -12.91 -19.35 19.70
C THR A 123 -12.58 -18.98 21.14
N TYR A 124 -13.56 -18.46 21.87
CA TYR A 124 -13.42 -18.10 23.27
C TYR A 124 -14.58 -18.65 24.11
N SER A 125 -14.37 -18.75 25.42
CA SER A 125 -15.39 -19.21 26.37
C SER A 125 -16.19 -18.04 26.94
N ILE A 126 -17.51 -18.08 26.76
CA ILE A 126 -18.44 -17.20 27.49
C ILE A 126 -19.28 -18.05 28.42
N ARG A 127 -19.15 -17.84 29.74
CA ARG A 127 -19.92 -18.59 30.75
C ARG A 127 -19.82 -20.12 30.56
N GLY A 128 -18.64 -20.61 30.16
CA GLY A 128 -18.38 -22.04 29.93
C GLY A 128 -18.86 -22.59 28.58
N ARG A 129 -19.38 -21.74 27.67
CA ARG A 129 -19.74 -22.13 26.30
C ARG A 129 -18.74 -21.58 25.29
N ALA A 130 -18.21 -22.46 24.45
CA ALA A 130 -17.35 -22.08 23.33
C ALA A 130 -18.16 -21.28 22.30
N THR A 131 -17.67 -20.09 21.97
CA THR A 131 -18.26 -19.17 20.99
C THR A 131 -17.21 -18.82 19.95
N GLN A 132 -17.57 -18.95 18.67
CA GLN A 132 -16.70 -18.57 17.57
C GLN A 132 -16.88 -17.09 17.24
N VAL A 133 -15.76 -16.41 17.03
CA VAL A 133 -15.68 -15.02 16.59
C VAL A 133 -15.18 -15.02 15.16
N ARG A 134 -15.77 -14.15 14.34
CA ARG A 134 -15.32 -13.88 12.98
C ARG A 134 -15.54 -12.41 12.66
N GLU A 135 -14.46 -11.64 12.72
CA GLU A 135 -14.47 -10.23 12.33
C GLU A 135 -13.79 -10.08 10.98
N SER A 136 -14.35 -9.27 10.08
CA SER A 136 -13.78 -9.08 8.75
C SER A 136 -13.89 -7.65 8.25
N SER A 137 -12.81 -7.14 7.66
CA SER A 137 -12.76 -5.88 6.92
C SER A 137 -12.50 -6.11 5.44
N THR A 138 -12.93 -5.16 4.62
CA THR A 138 -12.64 -5.08 3.19
C THR A 138 -12.37 -3.64 2.82
N GLY A 139 -11.75 -3.43 1.68
CA GLY A 139 -11.47 -2.12 1.13
C GLY A 139 -9.98 -1.88 0.90
N GLU A 140 -9.66 -1.39 -0.27
CA GLU A 140 -8.34 -0.84 -0.58
C GLU A 140 -8.47 0.47 -1.36
N ILE A 141 -7.47 1.34 -1.23
CA ILE A 141 -7.29 2.50 -2.10
C ILE A 141 -5.94 2.34 -2.79
N VAL A 142 -5.94 2.40 -4.12
CA VAL A 142 -4.76 2.20 -4.95
C VAL A 142 -4.52 3.47 -5.76
N LEU A 143 -3.32 4.04 -5.63
CA LEU A 143 -2.78 4.99 -6.60
C LEU A 143 -1.77 4.26 -7.48
N ASP A 144 -2.14 4.02 -8.72
CA ASP A 144 -1.29 3.40 -9.74
C ASP A 144 -0.71 4.47 -10.67
N VAL A 145 0.62 4.64 -10.68
CA VAL A 145 1.27 5.71 -11.46
C VAL A 145 2.14 5.12 -12.55
N PHE A 146 1.77 5.39 -13.81
CA PHE A 146 2.43 4.84 -15.00
C PHE A 146 3.68 5.64 -15.40
N ASN A 147 4.67 5.67 -14.50
CA ASN A 147 5.94 6.35 -14.72
C ASN A 147 6.65 5.84 -16.00
N ARG A 148 7.16 6.78 -16.81
CA ARG A 148 7.82 6.47 -18.08
C ARG A 148 9.34 6.50 -17.98
N TYR A 149 9.87 7.36 -17.12
CA TYR A 149 11.30 7.61 -16.95
C TYR A 149 11.82 7.07 -15.60
N TYR A 150 10.93 6.94 -14.63
CA TYR A 150 11.14 6.28 -13.35
C TYR A 150 10.41 4.93 -13.28
N LEU A 151 10.65 4.16 -12.23
CA LEU A 151 10.00 2.86 -12.04
C LEU A 151 8.49 3.03 -11.90
N HIS A 152 7.72 2.14 -12.54
CA HIS A 152 6.29 1.99 -12.28
C HIS A 152 6.09 1.49 -10.86
N GLN A 153 5.31 2.23 -10.08
CA GLN A 153 4.99 1.92 -8.70
C GLN A 153 3.51 2.19 -8.42
N ALA A 154 2.92 1.39 -7.54
CA ALA A 154 1.62 1.62 -6.96
C ALA A 154 1.76 1.86 -5.45
N ILE A 155 1.04 2.85 -4.94
CA ILE A 155 0.88 3.09 -3.50
C ILE A 155 -0.50 2.61 -3.11
N VAL A 156 -0.57 1.81 -2.06
CA VAL A 156 -1.83 1.18 -1.67
C VAL A 156 -2.06 1.37 -0.18
N TYR A 157 -3.27 1.76 0.16
CA TYR A 157 -3.79 1.69 1.52
C TYR A 157 -4.71 0.49 1.64
N GLU A 158 -4.42 -0.43 2.57
CA GLU A 158 -5.21 -1.64 2.80
C GLU A 158 -5.20 -1.98 4.29
N ASN A 159 -6.39 -2.19 4.87
CA ASN A 159 -6.60 -2.59 6.27
C ASN A 159 -5.71 -1.83 7.30
N GLY A 160 -5.59 -0.50 7.14
CA GLY A 160 -4.83 0.36 8.04
C GLY A 160 -3.33 0.46 7.75
N GLY A 161 -2.79 -0.30 6.80
CA GLY A 161 -1.40 -0.22 6.35
C GLY A 161 -1.26 0.58 5.05
N VAL A 162 -0.10 1.21 4.84
CA VAL A 162 0.30 1.80 3.55
C VAL A 162 1.48 1.01 3.01
N LEU A 163 1.32 0.47 1.81
CA LEU A 163 2.33 -0.33 1.13
C LEU A 163 2.71 0.30 -0.21
N ARG A 164 3.93 -0.04 -0.64
CA ARG A 164 4.45 0.29 -1.95
C ARG A 164 4.66 -1.01 -2.72
N ALA A 165 4.05 -1.09 -3.90
CA ALA A 165 4.21 -2.20 -4.83
C ALA A 165 4.92 -1.72 -6.09
N GLN A 166 5.95 -2.45 -6.51
CA GLN A 166 6.79 -2.14 -7.65
C GLN A 166 7.23 -3.44 -8.34
N ASN A 167 7.74 -3.36 -9.57
CA ASN A 167 8.10 -4.55 -10.34
C ASN A 167 9.17 -5.43 -9.67
N ASP A 168 10.04 -4.85 -8.85
CA ASP A 168 11.12 -5.49 -8.11
C ASP A 168 10.72 -5.94 -6.69
N GLY A 169 9.52 -5.61 -6.22
CA GLY A 169 9.05 -6.09 -4.92
C GLY A 169 7.91 -5.29 -4.29
N GLN A 170 7.51 -5.73 -3.11
CA GLN A 170 6.45 -5.10 -2.32
C GLN A 170 6.98 -4.85 -0.90
N SER A 171 6.65 -3.70 -0.32
CA SER A 171 7.10 -3.34 1.03
C SER A 171 6.02 -2.58 1.78
N MET A 172 5.78 -2.96 3.03
CA MET A 172 5.00 -2.16 3.98
C MET A 172 5.83 -0.94 4.37
N ARG A 173 5.21 0.24 4.35
CA ARG A 173 5.90 1.51 4.61
C ARG A 173 5.28 2.28 5.77
N ALA A 174 3.97 2.17 5.95
CA ALA A 174 3.30 2.51 7.19
C ALA A 174 2.56 1.29 7.69
N ASP A 175 2.90 0.84 8.90
CA ASP A 175 2.38 -0.40 9.44
C ASP A 175 0.90 -0.25 9.87
N PRO A 176 0.08 -1.29 9.68
CA PRO A 176 -1.25 -1.34 10.27
C PRO A 176 -1.16 -1.51 11.80
N THR A 177 -2.25 -1.21 12.49
CA THR A 177 -2.34 -1.39 13.94
C THR A 177 -2.48 -2.88 14.28
N PHE A 178 -1.36 -3.52 14.53
CA PHE A 178 -1.28 -4.90 15.02
C PHE A 178 -0.12 -5.01 15.99
N GLY A 179 -0.37 -5.58 17.16
CA GLY A 179 0.61 -5.73 18.21
C GLY A 179 0.41 -7.03 18.98
N VAL A 180 1.53 -7.67 19.30
CA VAL A 180 1.59 -8.82 20.18
C VAL A 180 2.53 -8.48 21.32
N SER A 181 2.08 -8.70 22.54
CA SER A 181 2.89 -8.48 23.74
C SER A 181 2.90 -9.74 24.59
N VAL A 182 4.09 -10.08 25.07
CA VAL A 182 4.32 -11.18 26.00
C VAL A 182 4.43 -10.57 27.40
N VAL A 183 3.54 -10.96 28.30
CA VAL A 183 3.52 -10.48 29.69
C VAL A 183 3.39 -11.69 30.61
N ASN A 184 4.38 -11.92 31.48
CA ASN A 184 4.41 -13.05 32.42
C ASN A 184 4.16 -14.40 31.71
N ASP A 185 4.86 -14.66 30.61
CA ASP A 185 4.72 -15.87 29.77
C ASP A 185 3.30 -16.11 29.20
N THR A 186 2.49 -15.04 29.15
CA THR A 186 1.18 -15.06 28.51
C THR A 186 1.12 -14.07 27.35
N LEU A 187 0.32 -14.39 26.34
CA LEU A 187 0.16 -13.58 25.14
C LEU A 187 -1.06 -12.65 25.24
N ARG A 188 -0.85 -11.40 24.82
CA ARG A 188 -1.90 -10.43 24.55
C ARG A 188 -1.78 -9.92 23.13
N ILE A 189 -2.85 -10.05 22.37
CA ILE A 189 -2.91 -9.67 20.96
C ILE A 189 -3.88 -8.51 20.83
N ALA A 190 -3.49 -7.47 20.10
CA ALA A 190 -4.34 -6.35 19.77
C ALA A 190 -4.24 -6.06 18.27
N MET A 191 -5.39 -5.85 17.64
CA MET A 191 -5.43 -5.52 16.22
C MET A 191 -6.61 -4.63 15.87
N THR A 192 -6.42 -3.80 14.84
CA THR A 192 -7.47 -2.98 14.26
C THR A 192 -7.68 -3.38 12.81
N HIS A 193 -8.91 -3.76 12.50
CA HIS A 193 -9.42 -3.88 11.14
C HIS A 193 -9.98 -2.54 10.69
N VAL A 194 -9.55 -2.07 9.53
CA VAL A 194 -10.10 -0.87 8.89
C VAL A 194 -10.85 -1.30 7.64
N GLY A 195 -12.18 -1.20 7.69
CA GLY A 195 -13.04 -1.42 6.54
C GLY A 195 -13.31 -0.11 5.80
N LEU A 196 -13.11 -0.11 4.49
CA LEU A 196 -13.42 1.03 3.61
C LEU A 196 -14.66 0.74 2.78
N PHE A 197 -15.61 1.67 2.86
CA PHE A 197 -16.83 1.67 2.07
C PHE A 197 -16.76 2.79 1.05
N GLY A 198 -17.45 2.63 -0.07
CA GLY A 198 -17.44 3.62 -1.14
C GLY A 198 -16.42 3.31 -2.24
N ASN A 199 -16.87 3.49 -3.47
CA ASN A 199 -16.09 3.25 -4.67
C ASN A 199 -15.92 4.57 -5.41
N GLY A 200 -14.78 4.72 -6.06
CA GLY A 200 -14.48 5.88 -6.87
C GLY A 200 -13.24 5.62 -7.70
N SER A 201 -13.10 6.31 -8.82
CA SER A 201 -11.88 6.27 -9.61
C SER A 201 -11.69 7.60 -10.31
N VAL A 202 -10.47 8.13 -10.26
CA VAL A 202 -10.08 9.33 -10.99
C VAL A 202 -8.71 9.09 -11.61
N GLU A 203 -8.56 9.53 -12.86
CA GLU A 203 -7.31 9.44 -13.62
C GLU A 203 -6.89 10.85 -14.03
N GLY A 204 -5.60 11.15 -13.90
CA GLY A 204 -5.07 12.44 -14.31
C GLY A 204 -3.65 12.71 -13.81
N SER A 205 -3.18 13.94 -14.00
CA SER A 205 -1.95 14.46 -13.38
C SER A 205 -2.25 15.47 -12.25
N SER A 206 -3.51 15.90 -12.10
CA SER A 206 -3.96 16.85 -11.09
C SER A 206 -3.92 16.27 -9.68
N THR A 207 -4.15 17.14 -8.70
CA THR A 207 -4.36 16.74 -7.31
C THR A 207 -5.84 16.56 -7.04
N GLU A 208 -6.20 15.35 -6.65
CA GLU A 208 -7.55 14.95 -6.28
C GLU A 208 -7.66 14.75 -4.77
N GLY A 209 -8.89 14.70 -4.25
CA GLY A 209 -9.15 14.49 -2.84
C GLY A 209 -9.63 13.09 -2.51
N ILE A 210 -9.07 12.51 -1.45
CA ILE A 210 -9.71 11.40 -0.74
C ILE A 210 -10.48 11.99 0.44
N HIS A 211 -11.80 11.91 0.36
CA HIS A 211 -12.69 12.21 1.48
C HIS A 211 -12.87 10.96 2.32
N SER A 212 -12.64 11.05 3.62
CA SER A 212 -12.85 9.96 4.57
C SER A 212 -13.71 10.41 5.73
N LYS A 213 -14.65 9.57 6.12
CA LYS A 213 -15.51 9.78 7.28
C LYS A 213 -15.68 8.46 8.03
N LEU A 214 -15.16 8.40 9.24
CA LEU A 214 -15.40 7.26 10.13
C LEU A 214 -16.86 7.28 10.60
N ILE A 215 -17.60 6.20 10.32
CA ILE A 215 -19.01 6.04 10.72
C ILE A 215 -19.08 5.49 12.15
N GLY A 216 -18.17 4.61 12.51
CA GLY A 216 -18.14 4.03 13.85
C GLY A 216 -16.95 3.12 14.06
N VAL A 217 -16.75 2.75 15.32
CA VAL A 217 -15.78 1.75 15.76
C VAL A 217 -16.50 0.72 16.61
N ASP A 218 -16.18 -0.56 16.41
CA ASP A 218 -16.56 -1.63 17.30
C ASP A 218 -15.30 -2.22 17.91
N ARG A 219 -15.16 -2.12 19.23
CA ARG A 219 -14.02 -2.65 19.97
C ARG A 219 -14.51 -3.77 20.87
N GLN A 220 -13.99 -4.97 20.62
CA GLN A 220 -14.29 -6.14 21.42
C GLN A 220 -13.03 -6.70 22.06
N GLU A 221 -13.18 -7.14 23.31
CA GLU A 221 -12.13 -7.81 24.06
C GLU A 221 -12.57 -9.22 24.41
N TYR A 222 -11.78 -10.20 23.96
CA TYR A 222 -12.02 -11.60 24.20
C TYR A 222 -11.03 -12.10 25.25
N THR A 223 -11.57 -12.61 26.35
CA THR A 223 -10.83 -13.30 27.41
C THR A 223 -11.17 -14.79 27.38
N GLN A 224 -10.33 -15.64 27.98
CA GLN A 224 -10.50 -17.11 27.97
C GLN A 224 -10.55 -17.69 26.55
N VAL A 225 -9.53 -17.37 25.75
CA VAL A 225 -9.39 -17.86 24.38
C VAL A 225 -9.04 -19.36 24.40
N LEU A 226 -9.81 -20.16 23.67
CA LEU A 226 -9.71 -21.63 23.64
C LEU A 226 -8.95 -22.15 22.42
N SER A 227 -8.96 -21.41 21.31
CA SER A 227 -8.31 -21.82 20.06
C SER A 227 -7.12 -20.94 19.74
N ASP A 228 -6.37 -21.35 18.71
CA ASP A 228 -5.46 -20.47 17.98
C ASP A 228 -6.21 -19.25 17.42
N VAL A 229 -5.46 -18.16 17.21
CA VAL A 229 -5.96 -16.96 16.55
C VAL A 229 -5.53 -17.00 15.10
N TRP A 230 -6.51 -16.91 14.20
CA TRP A 230 -6.31 -16.94 12.76
C TRP A 230 -6.58 -15.56 12.17
N ILE A 231 -5.66 -15.04 11.37
CA ILE A 231 -5.85 -13.83 10.56
C ILE A 231 -5.64 -14.22 9.11
N ASN A 232 -6.73 -14.23 8.35
CA ASN A 232 -6.76 -14.60 6.94
C ASN A 232 -6.89 -13.34 6.09
N GLY A 233 -6.09 -13.23 5.04
CA GLY A 233 -6.13 -12.11 4.11
C GLY A 233 -6.22 -12.59 2.66
N THR A 234 -6.87 -11.82 1.79
CA THR A 234 -6.81 -12.04 0.34
C THR A 234 -6.43 -10.74 -0.34
N THR A 235 -5.19 -10.67 -0.85
CA THR A 235 -4.61 -9.44 -1.40
C THR A 235 -3.50 -9.72 -2.42
N PRO A 236 -3.33 -8.91 -3.47
CA PRO A 236 -2.16 -8.98 -4.37
C PRO A 236 -0.82 -8.71 -3.67
N TYR A 237 -0.85 -8.14 -2.45
CA TYR A 237 0.34 -7.63 -1.75
C TYR A 237 0.88 -8.57 -0.66
N GLY A 238 0.71 -9.89 -0.85
CA GLY A 238 1.01 -10.90 0.16
C GLY A 238 2.42 -10.88 0.72
N VAL A 239 3.42 -10.55 -0.11
CA VAL A 239 4.83 -10.52 0.31
C VAL A 239 5.06 -9.41 1.35
N ALA A 240 4.47 -8.23 1.14
CA ALA A 240 4.58 -7.11 2.08
C ALA A 240 3.94 -7.45 3.43
N TRP A 241 2.77 -8.10 3.40
CA TRP A 241 2.04 -8.50 4.60
C TRP A 241 2.75 -9.59 5.40
N VAL A 242 3.27 -10.64 4.75
CA VAL A 242 4.04 -11.67 5.45
C VAL A 242 5.30 -11.09 6.06
N SER A 243 6.00 -10.21 5.34
CA SER A 243 7.17 -9.51 5.89
C SER A 243 6.81 -8.67 7.12
N PHE A 244 5.67 -7.99 7.10
CA PHE A 244 5.16 -7.22 8.25
C PHE A 244 4.84 -8.14 9.44
N PHE A 245 4.00 -9.16 9.26
CA PHE A 245 3.62 -10.06 10.34
C PHE A 245 4.82 -10.79 10.92
N ASN A 246 5.74 -11.26 10.06
CA ASN A 246 6.96 -11.92 10.52
C ASN A 246 7.80 -10.97 11.37
N ARG A 247 8.02 -9.72 10.93
CA ARG A 247 8.79 -8.74 11.71
C ARG A 247 8.15 -8.48 13.08
N THR A 248 6.85 -8.22 13.12
CA THR A 248 6.13 -7.88 14.35
C THR A 248 6.06 -9.06 15.32
N LEU A 249 5.80 -10.27 14.82
CA LEU A 249 5.76 -11.47 15.66
C LEU A 249 7.16 -11.88 16.11
N ALA A 250 8.15 -11.88 15.23
CA ALA A 250 9.53 -12.19 15.59
C ALA A 250 10.07 -11.24 16.69
N ASP A 251 9.77 -9.95 16.60
CA ASP A 251 10.14 -9.00 17.67
C ASP A 251 9.38 -9.27 18.98
N ALA A 252 8.09 -9.60 18.92
CA ALA A 252 7.31 -9.94 20.10
C ALA A 252 7.83 -11.19 20.83
N PHE A 253 8.21 -12.23 20.07
CA PHE A 253 8.74 -13.50 20.59
C PHE A 253 10.26 -13.51 20.77
N LYS A 254 10.96 -12.41 20.43
CA LYS A 254 12.43 -12.30 20.47
C LYS A 254 13.15 -13.39 19.69
N ILE A 255 12.59 -13.74 18.53
CA ILE A 255 13.19 -14.66 17.56
C ILE A 255 14.00 -13.81 16.58
N ASP A 256 15.30 -14.09 16.43
CA ASP A 256 16.12 -13.34 15.47
C ASP A 256 15.61 -13.58 14.04
N SER A 257 15.50 -12.49 13.27
CA SER A 257 15.04 -12.47 11.88
C SER A 257 16.06 -13.05 10.88
N GLY A 258 17.18 -13.58 11.38
CA GLY A 258 18.26 -14.18 10.61
C GLY A 258 17.85 -15.46 9.89
N VAL A 259 18.27 -15.58 8.63
CA VAL A 259 18.21 -16.81 7.83
C VAL A 259 19.05 -17.88 8.54
N PHE A 260 18.41 -18.80 9.25
CA PHE A 260 19.09 -19.97 9.81
C PHE A 260 19.29 -21.02 8.71
N VAL A 261 20.56 -21.22 8.34
CA VAL A 261 20.99 -22.25 7.38
C VAL A 261 21.19 -23.57 8.14
N GLY A 262 20.39 -24.58 7.81
CA GLY A 262 20.72 -25.99 8.08
C GLY A 262 19.70 -26.75 8.93
N GLY A 263 18.87 -27.56 8.25
CA GLY A 263 18.10 -28.67 8.83
C GLY A 263 17.05 -28.29 9.88
N CYS A 264 15.78 -28.17 9.49
CA CYS A 264 14.66 -27.76 10.36
C CYS A 264 14.47 -28.63 11.61
N PRO A 265 14.39 -28.00 12.81
CA PRO A 265 13.50 -28.52 13.85
C PRO A 265 12.64 -27.42 14.53
N THR A 266 12.80 -26.12 14.20
CA THR A 266 12.14 -25.04 15.00
C THR A 266 11.83 -23.74 14.25
N TYR A 267 12.37 -23.52 13.03
CA TYR A 267 11.99 -22.42 12.14
C TYR A 267 12.15 -22.88 10.69
N CYS A 268 11.08 -22.89 9.90
CA CYS A 268 11.17 -23.24 8.48
C CYS A 268 10.68 -22.07 7.63
N PHE A 269 11.60 -21.42 6.91
CA PHE A 269 11.29 -20.50 5.82
C PHE A 269 11.40 -21.26 4.50
N SER A 270 10.30 -21.36 3.76
CA SER A 270 10.26 -22.06 2.48
C SER A 270 9.57 -21.20 1.42
N PRO A 271 10.32 -20.53 0.53
CA PRO A 271 9.78 -19.91 -0.66
C PRO A 271 9.70 -20.92 -1.82
N SER A 272 8.56 -20.98 -2.49
CA SER A 272 8.44 -21.61 -3.81
C SER A 272 8.24 -20.53 -4.88
N TYR A 273 8.74 -20.78 -6.08
CA TYR A 273 8.70 -19.81 -7.18
C TYR A 273 8.02 -20.42 -8.40
N PHE A 274 7.23 -19.61 -9.09
CA PHE A 274 6.75 -19.90 -10.45
C PHE A 274 7.27 -18.79 -11.38
N GLY A 275 8.36 -19.09 -12.10
CA GLY A 275 9.11 -18.08 -12.86
C GLY A 275 9.80 -17.07 -11.93
N THR A 276 9.57 -15.77 -12.15
CA THR A 276 10.13 -14.67 -11.33
C THR A 276 9.26 -14.28 -10.13
N ARG A 277 8.11 -14.94 -9.94
CA ARG A 277 7.12 -14.58 -8.92
C ARG A 277 7.12 -15.62 -7.78
N ILE A 278 7.00 -15.17 -6.54
CA ILE A 278 6.87 -16.06 -5.37
C ILE A 278 5.48 -16.70 -5.44
N GLN A 279 5.44 -18.03 -5.50
CA GLN A 279 4.19 -18.79 -5.55
C GLN A 279 3.68 -19.05 -4.13
N THR A 280 4.54 -19.57 -3.25
CA THR A 280 4.19 -19.81 -1.85
C THR A 280 5.33 -19.32 -0.96
N LEU A 281 4.97 -18.65 0.14
CA LEU A 281 5.88 -18.23 1.19
C LEU A 281 5.36 -18.82 2.50
N SER A 282 6.15 -19.64 3.18
CA SER A 282 5.76 -20.22 4.47
C SER A 282 6.83 -19.99 5.53
N ILE A 283 6.38 -19.60 6.73
CA ILE A 283 7.18 -19.43 7.94
C ILE A 283 6.49 -20.22 9.04
N VAL A 284 7.13 -21.26 9.55
CA VAL A 284 6.57 -22.08 10.63
C VAL A 284 7.49 -22.01 11.84
N THR A 285 6.93 -21.64 12.99
CA THR A 285 7.58 -21.59 14.30
C THR A 285 6.69 -22.26 15.35
N PRO A 286 7.19 -22.63 16.55
CA PRO A 286 6.33 -23.13 17.62
C PRO A 286 5.26 -22.14 18.07
N TYR A 287 5.47 -20.83 17.85
CA TYR A 287 4.59 -19.77 18.35
C TYR A 287 3.55 -19.33 17.32
N TYR A 288 3.92 -19.35 16.05
CA TYR A 288 3.07 -18.92 14.95
C TYR A 288 3.46 -19.56 13.62
N THR A 289 2.49 -19.64 12.73
CA THR A 289 2.64 -20.03 11.33
C THR A 289 2.15 -18.91 10.42
N LEU A 290 2.94 -18.54 9.42
CA LEU A 290 2.58 -17.59 8.36
C LEU A 290 2.65 -18.31 7.02
N THR A 291 1.63 -18.13 6.19
CA THR A 291 1.68 -18.55 4.79
C THR A 291 1.12 -17.47 3.89
N ALA A 292 1.73 -17.23 2.74
CA ALA A 292 1.10 -16.54 1.62
C ALA A 292 1.19 -17.43 0.39
N ASP A 293 0.04 -17.77 -0.19
CA ASP A 293 -0.04 -18.63 -1.36
C ASP A 293 -0.74 -17.92 -2.52
N TRP A 294 -0.03 -17.77 -3.63
CA TRP A 294 -0.53 -17.10 -4.82
C TRP A 294 -1.57 -17.97 -5.53
N LYS A 295 -2.76 -17.42 -5.73
CA LYS A 295 -3.84 -18.08 -6.46
C LYS A 295 -4.04 -17.40 -7.82
N ASP A 296 -3.58 -18.05 -8.89
CA ASP A 296 -3.67 -17.52 -10.26
C ASP A 296 -5.07 -17.07 -10.70
N PRO A 297 -6.17 -17.83 -10.43
CA PRO A 297 -7.51 -17.38 -10.81
C PRO A 297 -7.96 -16.10 -10.10
N LYS A 298 -7.46 -15.85 -8.87
CA LYS A 298 -7.78 -14.66 -8.08
C LYS A 298 -6.82 -13.49 -8.35
N ARG A 299 -5.66 -13.76 -8.97
CA ARG A 299 -4.52 -12.83 -9.09
C ARG A 299 -4.16 -12.18 -7.74
N ALA A 300 -4.22 -12.96 -6.67
CA ALA A 300 -4.00 -12.52 -5.29
C ALA A 300 -3.36 -13.64 -4.46
N TYR A 301 -2.70 -13.27 -3.36
CA TYR A 301 -2.26 -14.19 -2.33
C TYR A 301 -3.39 -14.43 -1.33
N ASP A 302 -3.58 -15.69 -0.95
CA ASP A 302 -4.29 -16.05 0.28
C ASP A 302 -3.23 -16.08 1.41
N ILE A 303 -3.32 -15.11 2.32
CA ILE A 303 -2.48 -14.98 3.50
C ILE A 303 -3.17 -15.69 4.66
N VAL A 304 -2.42 -16.46 5.42
CA VAL A 304 -2.87 -17.06 6.67
C VAL A 304 -1.82 -16.79 7.73
N VAL A 305 -2.24 -16.16 8.83
CA VAL A 305 -1.47 -15.98 10.05
C VAL A 305 -2.16 -16.80 11.12
N GLN A 306 -1.48 -17.78 11.67
CA GLN A 306 -1.95 -18.60 12.78
C GLN A 306 -1.04 -18.33 13.97
N ILE A 307 -1.59 -17.81 15.06
CA ILE A 307 -0.88 -17.66 16.33
C ILE A 307 -1.34 -18.80 17.23
N HIS A 308 -0.40 -19.64 17.64
CA HIS A 308 -0.68 -20.83 18.42
C HIS A 308 -1.07 -20.47 19.84
N ASN A 309 -2.09 -21.15 20.35
CA ASN A 309 -2.59 -20.99 21.71
C ASN A 309 -2.52 -22.32 22.46
N ASP A 310 -2.02 -22.28 23.68
CA ASP A 310 -2.07 -23.42 24.60
C ASP A 310 -2.76 -23.00 25.91
N PRO A 311 -4.10 -23.06 25.96
CA PRO A 311 -4.87 -22.60 27.12
C PRO A 311 -4.53 -23.36 28.41
N ASN A 312 -4.04 -24.59 28.30
CA ASN A 312 -3.76 -25.48 29.43
C ASN A 312 -2.27 -25.53 29.80
N ASN A 313 -1.41 -24.78 29.09
CA ASN A 313 0.04 -24.79 29.28
C ASN A 313 0.63 -26.22 29.28
N SER A 314 0.13 -27.04 28.35
CA SER A 314 0.41 -28.47 28.18
C SER A 314 1.45 -28.76 27.08
N ILE A 315 1.68 -27.80 26.18
CA ILE A 315 2.58 -27.88 25.04
C ILE A 315 3.82 -27.04 25.36
N PRO A 316 5.02 -27.64 25.42
CA PRO A 316 6.25 -26.89 25.61
C PRO A 316 6.42 -25.80 24.55
N LEU A 317 6.86 -24.61 24.97
CA LEU A 317 7.14 -23.42 24.14
C LEU A 317 5.90 -22.64 23.63
N VAL A 318 4.68 -23.19 23.65
CA VAL A 318 3.49 -22.43 23.25
C VAL A 318 2.95 -21.67 24.46
N MET A 319 2.78 -20.34 24.31
CA MET A 319 2.26 -19.51 25.39
C MET A 319 0.72 -19.42 25.35
N PRO A 320 0.04 -19.43 26.50
CA PRO A 320 -1.40 -19.21 26.57
C PRO A 320 -1.78 -17.79 26.15
N ILE A 321 -2.79 -17.67 25.30
CA ILE A 321 -3.38 -16.39 24.91
C ILE A 321 -4.43 -15.99 25.96
N THR A 322 -4.14 -14.92 26.70
CA THR A 322 -5.02 -14.45 27.80
C THR A 322 -6.04 -13.42 27.34
N LYS A 323 -5.66 -12.58 26.36
CA LYS A 323 -6.51 -11.50 25.86
C LYS A 323 -6.27 -11.30 24.37
N VAL A 324 -7.37 -11.23 23.63
CA VAL A 324 -7.38 -10.78 22.23
C VAL A 324 -8.31 -9.58 22.13
N GLN A 325 -7.77 -8.46 21.68
CA GLN A 325 -8.54 -7.25 21.39
C GLN A 325 -8.64 -7.10 19.88
N VAL A 326 -9.87 -7.08 19.37
CA VAL A 326 -10.16 -6.80 17.97
C VAL A 326 -10.99 -5.53 17.91
N GLN A 327 -10.52 -4.56 17.13
CA GLN A 327 -11.24 -3.34 16.86
C GLN A 327 -11.56 -3.27 15.37
N HIS A 328 -12.79 -2.94 15.01
CA HIS A 328 -13.22 -2.76 13.64
C HIS A 328 -13.66 -1.31 13.44
N ALA A 329 -12.98 -0.58 12.56
CA ALA A 329 -13.32 0.76 12.15
C ALA A 329 -14.04 0.73 10.80
N PHE A 330 -15.18 1.41 10.72
CA PHE A 330 -16.00 1.50 9.51
C PHE A 330 -15.83 2.89 8.89
N VAL A 331 -15.12 3.00 7.77
CA VAL A 331 -14.79 4.30 7.15
C VAL A 331 -15.47 4.42 5.79
N ASN A 332 -16.28 5.46 5.60
CA ASN A 332 -16.80 5.81 4.29
C ASN A 332 -15.77 6.64 3.52
N ILE A 333 -15.54 6.30 2.26
CA ILE A 333 -14.57 6.89 1.37
C ILE A 333 -15.27 7.39 0.11
N ALA A 334 -14.84 8.56 -0.34
CA ALA A 334 -15.12 8.99 -1.70
C ALA A 334 -13.94 9.75 -2.28
N ILE A 335 -13.79 9.64 -3.60
CA ILE A 335 -12.74 10.33 -4.36
C ILE A 335 -13.42 11.44 -5.14
N ALA A 336 -13.05 12.69 -4.87
CA ALA A 336 -13.58 13.87 -5.54
C ALA A 336 -12.63 15.08 -5.38
N GLU A 337 -12.87 16.11 -6.17
CA GLU A 337 -12.14 17.37 -6.07
C GLU A 337 -12.43 18.10 -4.74
N ARG A 338 -11.52 19.00 -4.36
CA ARG A 338 -11.68 19.81 -3.16
C ARG A 338 -12.88 20.76 -3.31
N GLY A 339 -13.86 20.64 -2.41
CA GLY A 339 -15.02 21.53 -2.35
C GLY A 339 -16.24 21.01 -3.12
N THR A 340 -16.14 19.84 -3.76
CA THR A 340 -17.33 19.11 -4.20
C THR A 340 -18.08 18.61 -2.96
N GLU A 341 -19.40 18.83 -2.90
CA GLU A 341 -20.21 18.16 -1.88
C GLU A 341 -20.23 16.67 -2.19
N VAL A 342 -19.56 15.89 -1.35
CA VAL A 342 -19.54 14.44 -1.47
C VAL A 342 -20.45 13.86 -0.41
N SER A 343 -21.49 13.16 -0.84
CA SER A 343 -22.43 12.49 0.06
C SER A 343 -21.77 11.23 0.63
N ILE A 344 -21.14 11.37 1.81
CA ILE A 344 -20.55 10.28 2.60
C ILE A 344 -20.88 10.38 4.09
#